data_AF-A0A3P8LB27-F1
#
_entry.id   AF-A0A3P8LB27-F1
#
_cell.length_a   1.000
_cell.length_b   1.000
_cell.length_c   1.000
_cell.angle_alpha   90.00
_cell.angle_beta   90.00
_cell.angle_gamma   90.00
#
_symmetry.space_group_name_H-M   'P 1'
#
loop_
_entity.id
_entity.type
_entity.pdbx_description
1 polymer ?
#
loop_
_entity_poly.entity_id
_entity_poly.type
_entity_poly.pdbx_seq_one_letter_code
_entity_poly.pdbx_strand_id
1 'polypeptide(L)'
;MGLKNWFKNLFARGDKNKQQPALKKNVEVSQMSRDIVEAMGGIKNITGFNNCAARLRYDVKDTSLVNEEELKKIGASEVIFIGKRHVQAKFGEVSEKLNIDIQAAIPTLEDEERKKKVIEVSSDVNLFEEKPIEVKKSKDDFTIYAPCIGTRKSLEDLSDSTFSLLGSGYAVELDSKLNKIEIYAPISGTLIMTYPTKHAYGIVNESGLEVLVHIGIDTVKLNGLGFETNLKQNDKVEKGQLLATVDLKKLKNSKICSDVIILITDNENKTKQTKLLCTLEIKEAKTPWFKMV
;
A
#
# COMPACT_ATOMS: atom_id res chain seq x y z
N MET A 1 4.14 -14.15 -12.54
CA MET A 1 4.85 -12.94 -12.08
C MET A 1 4.90 -13.03 -10.57
N GLY A 2 6.06 -13.26 -9.95
CA GLY A 2 6.13 -13.46 -8.48
C GLY A 2 5.73 -12.20 -7.70
N LEU A 3 5.46 -12.35 -6.39
CA LEU A 3 4.98 -11.25 -5.52
C LEU A 3 5.80 -9.97 -5.72
N LYS A 4 7.12 -10.09 -5.75
CA LYS A 4 8.05 -8.96 -5.90
C LYS A 4 7.78 -8.09 -7.13
N ASN A 5 7.47 -8.69 -8.28
CA ASN A 5 7.25 -7.97 -9.53
C ASN A 5 5.83 -7.42 -9.67
N TRP A 6 4.83 -8.10 -9.11
CA TRP A 6 3.47 -7.56 -9.09
C TRP A 6 3.36 -6.35 -8.19
N PHE A 7 4.01 -6.36 -7.02
CA PHE A 7 4.01 -5.22 -6.11
C PHE A 7 4.60 -3.97 -6.74
N LYS A 8 5.72 -4.11 -7.45
CA LYS A 8 6.32 -3.04 -8.26
C LYS A 8 5.30 -2.43 -9.24
N ASN A 9 4.39 -3.24 -9.78
CA ASN A 9 3.35 -2.81 -10.71
C ASN A 9 2.05 -2.34 -10.04
N LEU A 10 1.71 -2.80 -8.83
CA LEU A 10 0.52 -2.34 -8.11
C LEU A 10 0.71 -0.92 -7.58
N PHE A 11 1.92 -0.61 -7.07
CA PHE A 11 2.30 0.76 -6.75
C PHE A 11 2.39 1.67 -7.99
N ALA A 12 2.52 1.09 -9.20
CA ALA A 12 2.48 1.82 -10.47
C ALA A 12 1.06 1.93 -11.08
N ARG A 13 0.07 1.21 -10.54
CA ARG A 13 -1.31 1.14 -11.05
C ARG A 13 -2.31 2.01 -10.29
N GLY A 14 -1.93 2.54 -9.14
CA GLY A 14 -2.74 3.48 -8.36
C GLY A 14 -2.80 4.88 -8.95
N ASP A 15 -3.21 5.03 -10.21
CA ASP A 15 -3.70 6.33 -10.74
C ASP A 15 -4.37 6.20 -12.12
N LYS A 16 -5.45 5.41 -12.22
CA LYS A 16 -6.32 5.42 -13.41
C LYS A 16 -7.80 5.23 -13.06
N ASN A 17 -8.46 6.31 -12.65
CA ASN A 17 -9.72 6.85 -13.22
C ASN A 17 -10.53 7.65 -12.17
N LYS A 18 -10.46 8.98 -12.29
CA LYS A 18 -11.65 9.83 -12.30
C LYS A 18 -11.56 10.67 -13.57
N GLN A 19 -12.43 10.43 -14.55
CA GLN A 19 -12.61 11.33 -15.67
C GLN A 19 -13.62 12.42 -15.28
N GLN A 20 -13.16 13.66 -15.26
CA GLN A 20 -13.89 14.78 -15.84
C GLN A 20 -12.88 15.60 -16.67
N PRO A 21 -13.32 16.23 -17.77
CA PRO A 21 -12.46 16.58 -18.88
C PRO A 21 -11.65 17.84 -18.54
N ALA A 22 -10.34 17.70 -18.40
CA ALA A 22 -9.43 18.84 -18.39
C ALA A 22 -8.18 18.47 -19.19
N LEU A 23 -7.94 19.28 -20.22
CA LEU A 23 -6.84 19.25 -21.16
C LEU A 23 -5.52 18.71 -20.57
N LYS A 24 -5.02 17.60 -21.13
CA LYS A 24 -3.62 17.22 -21.01
C LYS A 24 -2.77 18.32 -21.65
N LYS A 25 -2.24 19.24 -20.84
CA LYS A 25 -0.99 19.93 -21.13
C LYS A 25 0.07 19.30 -20.24
N ASN A 26 1.18 18.85 -20.82
CA ASN A 26 2.42 18.62 -20.08
C ASN A 26 2.78 19.98 -19.45
N VAL A 27 2.49 20.17 -18.17
CA VAL A 27 2.92 21.36 -17.44
C VAL A 27 4.36 21.09 -17.03
N GLU A 28 5.29 21.79 -17.67
CA GLU A 28 6.69 21.81 -17.28
C GLU A 28 6.79 22.42 -15.87
N VAL A 29 7.27 21.64 -14.90
CA VAL A 29 7.43 22.12 -13.52
C VAL A 29 8.53 23.16 -13.49
N SER A 30 8.17 24.38 -13.10
CA SER A 30 9.15 25.46 -12.98
C SER A 30 10.18 25.15 -11.89
N GLN A 31 11.43 25.53 -12.11
CA GLN A 31 12.49 25.35 -11.12
C GLN A 31 12.15 26.06 -9.79
N MET A 32 11.51 27.23 -9.88
CA MET A 32 11.04 27.98 -8.72
C MET A 32 10.03 27.20 -7.87
N SER A 33 9.13 26.42 -8.50
CA SER A 33 8.20 25.56 -7.77
C SER A 33 8.92 24.43 -7.01
N ARG A 34 9.99 23.86 -7.60
CA ARG A 34 10.83 22.85 -6.93
C ARG A 34 11.53 23.45 -5.72
N ASP A 35 12.19 24.58 -5.92
CA ASP A 35 13.00 25.23 -4.89
C ASP A 35 12.14 25.64 -3.70
N ILE A 36 10.93 26.15 -3.94
CA ILE A 36 9.98 26.50 -2.86
C ILE A 36 9.54 25.25 -2.08
N VAL A 37 9.22 24.15 -2.77
CA VAL A 37 8.80 22.91 -2.09
C VAL A 37 9.95 22.28 -1.30
N GLU A 38 11.16 22.33 -1.84
CA GLU A 38 12.37 21.86 -1.15
C GLU A 38 12.68 22.71 0.08
N ALA A 39 12.63 24.03 -0.04
CA ALA A 39 12.81 24.94 1.08
C ALA A 39 11.69 24.82 2.15
N MET A 40 10.52 24.28 1.80
CA MET A 40 9.45 23.93 2.75
C MET A 40 9.66 22.55 3.42
N GLY A 41 10.79 21.89 3.20
CA GLY A 41 11.12 20.58 3.78
C GLY A 41 10.65 19.40 2.93
N GLY A 42 10.38 19.62 1.64
CA GLY A 42 9.95 18.59 0.69
C GLY A 42 8.43 18.40 0.65
N ILE A 43 7.95 17.72 -0.40
CA ILE A 43 6.52 17.62 -0.68
C ILE A 43 5.77 16.86 0.42
N LYS A 44 6.45 15.90 1.08
CA LYS A 44 5.89 15.12 2.19
C LYS A 44 5.77 15.91 3.48
N ASN A 45 6.49 17.03 3.64
CA ASN A 45 6.35 17.88 4.80
C ASN A 45 5.10 18.77 4.67
N ILE A 46 4.71 19.16 3.46
CA ILE A 46 3.53 20.00 3.22
C ILE A 46 2.25 19.17 3.34
N THR A 47 1.29 19.65 4.13
CA THR A 47 -0.03 19.03 4.35
C THR A 47 -1.19 19.87 3.84
N GLY A 48 -0.96 21.12 3.50
CA GLY A 48 -1.99 22.03 2.99
C GLY A 48 -1.40 23.16 2.16
N PHE A 49 -2.01 23.44 1.02
CA PHE A 49 -1.60 24.48 0.07
C PHE A 49 -2.66 25.58 0.05
N ASN A 50 -2.43 26.64 0.81
CA ASN A 50 -3.25 27.84 0.73
C ASN A 50 -2.39 29.04 0.30
N ASN A 51 -3.04 30.08 -0.19
CA ASN A 51 -2.39 31.36 -0.44
C ASN A 51 -3.36 32.50 -0.15
N CYS A 52 -2.82 33.70 -0.02
CA CYS A 52 -3.56 34.94 -0.19
C CYS A 52 -2.94 35.72 -1.34
N ALA A 53 -3.42 36.94 -1.59
CA ALA A 53 -2.95 37.78 -2.70
C ALA A 53 -1.42 37.95 -2.75
N ALA A 54 -0.76 38.04 -1.60
CA ALA A 54 0.68 38.33 -1.52
C ALA A 54 1.53 37.28 -0.77
N ARG A 55 0.93 36.20 -0.24
CA ARG A 55 1.65 35.19 0.56
C ARG A 55 1.20 33.77 0.22
N LEU A 56 2.15 32.85 0.14
CA LEU A 56 1.89 31.41 0.32
C LEU A 56 1.64 31.15 1.81
N ARG A 57 0.66 30.31 2.13
CA ARG A 57 0.25 29.95 3.49
C ARG A 57 0.12 28.44 3.59
N TYR A 58 1.22 27.77 3.89
CA TYR A 58 1.27 26.31 3.85
C TYR A 58 1.20 25.71 5.23
N ASP A 59 0.46 24.62 5.32
CA ASP A 59 0.47 23.76 6.49
C ASP A 59 1.57 22.73 6.30
N VAL A 60 2.39 22.53 7.32
CA VAL A 60 3.50 21.57 7.31
C VAL A 60 3.41 20.61 8.51
N LYS A 61 4.02 19.43 8.38
CA LYS A 61 4.13 18.45 9.47
C LYS A 61 5.11 18.91 10.53
N ASP A 62 6.24 19.47 10.11
CA ASP A 62 7.30 19.98 10.97
C ASP A 62 7.90 21.27 10.39
N THR A 63 7.75 22.37 11.14
CA THR A 63 8.34 23.67 10.79
C THR A 63 9.86 23.70 10.88
N SER A 64 10.47 22.76 11.61
CA SER A 64 11.93 22.67 11.77
C SER A 64 12.63 22.23 10.48
N LEU A 65 11.88 21.62 9.55
CA LEU A 65 12.37 21.20 8.23
C LEU A 65 12.30 22.32 7.20
N VAL A 66 11.73 23.47 7.55
CA VAL A 66 11.54 24.60 6.64
C VAL A 66 12.76 25.52 6.72
N ASN A 67 13.36 25.78 5.56
CA ASN A 67 14.52 26.64 5.43
C ASN A 67 14.09 28.08 5.07
N GLU A 68 14.01 28.92 6.08
CA GLU A 68 13.67 30.35 5.93
C GLU A 68 14.66 31.12 5.05
N GLU A 69 15.96 30.87 5.20
CA GLU A 69 16.98 31.59 4.43
C GLU A 69 16.87 31.29 2.94
N GLU A 70 16.59 30.04 2.61
CA GLU A 70 16.43 29.62 1.21
C GLU A 70 15.16 30.20 0.60
N LEU A 71 14.04 30.20 1.33
CA LEU A 71 12.82 30.89 0.89
C LEU A 71 13.07 32.37 0.59
N LYS A 72 13.88 33.04 1.42
CA LYS A 72 14.26 34.45 1.17
C LYS A 72 15.13 34.62 -0.07
N LYS A 73 16.12 33.73 -0.30
CA LYS A 73 16.95 33.75 -1.51
C LYS A 73 16.14 33.52 -2.79
N ILE A 74 15.13 32.64 -2.73
CA ILE A 74 14.23 32.35 -3.87
C ILE A 74 13.31 33.55 -4.18
N GLY A 75 13.14 34.48 -3.23
CA GLY A 75 12.41 35.73 -3.45
C GLY A 75 11.31 36.04 -2.43
N ALA A 76 11.21 35.27 -1.33
CA ALA A 76 10.32 35.63 -0.23
C ALA A 76 10.88 36.86 0.49
N SER A 77 10.15 37.97 0.45
CA SER A 77 10.49 39.17 1.21
C SER A 77 10.36 39.00 2.72
N GLU A 78 9.55 38.04 3.16
CA GLU A 78 9.23 37.76 4.56
C GLU A 78 8.77 36.31 4.70
N VAL A 79 9.21 35.63 5.75
CA VAL A 79 8.76 34.28 6.13
C VAL A 79 8.31 34.32 7.59
N ILE A 80 7.15 33.76 7.89
CA ILE A 80 6.54 33.77 9.23
C ILE A 80 6.15 32.35 9.62
N PHE A 81 6.58 31.94 10.81
CA PHE A 81 6.16 30.69 11.45
C PHE A 81 5.04 30.96 12.44
N ILE A 82 3.91 30.29 12.27
CA ILE A 82 2.75 30.38 13.17
C ILE A 82 2.56 29.01 13.83
N GLY A 83 3.02 28.91 15.08
CA GLY A 83 3.04 27.65 15.80
C GLY A 83 3.96 26.61 15.13
N LYS A 84 3.63 25.33 15.29
CA LYS A 84 4.47 24.21 14.81
C LYS A 84 4.07 23.66 13.44
N ARG A 85 3.05 24.24 12.82
CA ARG A 85 2.38 23.65 11.63
C ARG A 85 2.09 24.61 10.51
N HIS A 86 2.25 25.92 10.69
CA HIS A 86 1.83 26.88 9.67
C HIS A 86 3.01 27.78 9.31
N VAL A 87 3.26 27.93 8.01
CA VAL A 87 4.30 28.80 7.47
C VAL A 87 3.67 29.74 6.45
N GLN A 88 4.03 31.01 6.52
CA GLN A 88 3.67 32.00 5.50
C GLN A 88 4.93 32.56 4.85
N ALA A 89 4.98 32.60 3.53
CA ALA A 89 6.08 33.18 2.77
C ALA A 89 5.55 34.23 1.79
N LYS A 90 6.08 35.45 1.84
CA LYS A 90 5.60 36.61 1.07
C LYS A 90 6.37 36.77 -0.23
N PHE A 91 5.78 36.32 -1.34
CA PHE A 91 6.31 36.49 -2.70
C PHE A 91 5.65 37.64 -3.47
N GLY A 92 4.70 38.37 -2.88
CA GLY A 92 4.02 39.48 -3.56
C GLY A 92 3.01 38.97 -4.60
N GLU A 93 2.78 39.74 -5.66
CA GLU A 93 1.73 39.50 -6.67
C GLU A 93 1.84 38.14 -7.38
N VAL A 94 3.04 37.54 -7.40
CA VAL A 94 3.25 36.23 -8.00
C VAL A 94 2.81 35.06 -7.11
N SER A 95 2.41 35.31 -5.85
CA SER A 95 2.10 34.25 -4.88
C SER A 95 0.94 33.36 -5.31
N GLU A 96 -0.07 33.93 -5.98
CA GLU A 96 -1.21 33.14 -6.48
C GLU A 96 -0.78 32.21 -7.61
N LYS A 97 -0.02 32.74 -8.58
CA LYS A 97 0.54 31.95 -9.67
C LYS A 97 1.47 30.86 -9.15
N LEU A 98 2.36 31.18 -8.21
CA LEU A 98 3.26 30.19 -7.59
C LEU A 98 2.48 29.08 -6.89
N ASN A 99 1.39 29.40 -6.18
CA ASN A 99 0.58 28.38 -5.53
C ASN A 99 -0.08 27.44 -6.54
N ILE A 100 -0.59 27.99 -7.65
CA ILE A 100 -1.18 27.20 -8.74
C ILE A 100 -0.12 26.30 -9.40
N ASP A 101 1.05 26.87 -9.71
CA ASP A 101 2.15 26.15 -10.37
C ASP A 101 2.70 25.04 -9.48
N ILE A 102 2.87 25.30 -8.18
CA ILE A 102 3.28 24.29 -7.18
C ILE A 102 2.24 23.17 -7.07
N GLN A 103 0.95 23.51 -6.99
CA GLN A 103 -0.12 22.51 -6.93
C GLN A 103 -0.19 21.65 -8.19
N ALA A 104 0.00 22.25 -9.36
CA ALA A 104 0.08 21.52 -10.63
C ALA A 104 1.31 20.60 -10.70
N ALA A 105 2.40 20.96 -10.01
CA ALA A 105 3.65 20.21 -9.97
C ALA A 105 3.65 19.04 -8.97
N ILE A 106 2.72 18.99 -8.01
CA ILE A 106 2.70 17.96 -6.94
C ILE A 106 2.87 16.53 -7.47
N PRO A 107 2.13 16.07 -8.51
CA PRO A 107 2.26 14.70 -8.99
C PRO A 107 3.69 14.40 -9.47
N THR A 108 4.29 15.37 -10.17
CA THR A 108 5.66 15.26 -10.69
C THR A 108 6.70 15.30 -9.57
N LEU A 109 6.54 16.18 -8.58
CA LEU A 109 7.45 16.29 -7.44
C LEU A 109 7.40 15.04 -6.55
N GLU A 110 6.22 14.47 -6.34
CA GLU A 110 6.07 13.20 -5.64
C GLU A 110 6.74 12.05 -6.40
N ASP A 111 6.62 12.02 -7.73
CA ASP A 111 7.29 11.03 -8.57
C ASP A 111 8.82 11.20 -8.58
N GLU A 112 9.31 12.44 -8.61
CA GLU A 112 10.73 12.76 -8.51
C GLU A 112 11.31 12.35 -7.14
N GLU A 113 10.61 12.64 -6.04
CA GLU A 113 10.99 12.16 -4.70
C GLU A 113 10.96 10.62 -4.59
N ARG A 114 9.94 9.97 -5.18
CA ARG A 114 9.87 8.50 -5.26
C ARG A 114 11.11 7.94 -5.98
N LYS A 115 11.54 8.57 -7.08
CA LYS A 115 12.73 8.17 -7.85
C LYS A 115 14.04 8.48 -7.12
N LYS A 116 14.19 9.67 -6.51
CA LYS A 116 15.37 10.04 -5.70
C LYS A 116 15.58 9.07 -4.54
N LYS A 117 14.51 8.69 -3.83
CA LYS A 117 14.58 7.71 -2.73
C LYS A 117 14.94 6.29 -3.21
N VAL A 118 14.65 5.94 -4.46
CA VAL A 118 15.11 4.67 -5.07
C VAL A 118 16.61 4.73 -5.39
N ILE A 119 17.16 5.91 -5.71
CA ILE A 119 18.57 6.11 -6.05
C ILE A 119 19.44 6.27 -4.80
N GLU A 120 19.02 7.02 -3.77
CA GLU A 120 19.78 7.16 -2.51
C GLU A 120 19.83 5.87 -1.69
N VAL A 121 18.84 4.99 -1.83
CA VAL A 121 18.84 3.66 -1.17
C VAL A 121 19.79 2.67 -1.88
N SER A 122 20.39 3.05 -3.02
CA SER A 122 21.26 2.17 -3.81
C SER A 122 22.74 2.17 -3.42
N SER A 123 23.22 3.05 -2.53
CA SER A 123 24.68 3.13 -2.27
C SER A 123 25.20 2.33 -1.07
N ASP A 124 24.43 2.01 -0.02
CA ASP A 124 25.00 1.31 1.16
C ASP A 124 24.10 0.27 1.85
N VAL A 125 22.99 -0.17 1.25
CA VAL A 125 22.22 -1.31 1.76
C VAL A 125 21.95 -2.29 0.62
N ASN A 126 22.68 -3.41 0.62
CA ASN A 126 22.33 -4.60 -0.17
C ASN A 126 20.95 -5.11 0.27
N LEU A 127 19.89 -4.64 -0.38
CA LEU A 127 18.50 -5.03 -0.16
C LEU A 127 18.13 -6.39 -0.77
N PHE A 128 19.11 -7.11 -1.33
CA PHE A 128 18.99 -8.49 -1.79
C PHE A 128 20.29 -9.23 -1.53
N GLU A 129 20.57 -9.57 -0.27
CA GLU A 129 21.32 -10.81 -0.07
C GLU A 129 20.39 -11.97 -0.41
N GLU A 130 20.59 -12.55 -1.59
CA GLU A 130 20.19 -13.93 -1.84
C GLU A 130 20.97 -14.82 -0.87
N LYS A 131 20.38 -15.14 0.28
CA LYS A 131 20.75 -16.39 0.93
C LYS A 131 19.97 -17.51 0.23
N PRO A 132 20.66 -18.49 -0.37
CA PRO A 132 19.99 -19.68 -0.90
C PRO A 132 19.26 -20.36 0.26
N ILE A 133 17.93 -20.45 0.16
CA ILE A 133 17.13 -21.24 1.10
C ILE A 133 17.25 -22.69 0.63
N GLU A 134 17.86 -23.55 1.44
CA GLU A 134 17.92 -24.98 1.17
C GLU A 134 16.50 -25.57 1.20
N VAL A 135 15.98 -25.89 0.02
CA VAL A 135 14.66 -26.48 -0.17
C VAL A 135 14.66 -27.91 0.36
N LYS A 136 14.02 -28.14 1.52
CA LYS A 136 13.69 -29.49 1.98
C LYS A 136 12.31 -29.87 1.46
N LYS A 137 12.23 -30.86 0.58
CA LYS A 137 10.94 -31.39 0.07
C LYS A 137 10.22 -32.14 1.20
N SER A 138 9.19 -31.52 1.79
CA SER A 138 8.28 -32.15 2.74
C SER A 138 6.90 -32.40 2.07
N LYS A 139 6.24 -33.51 2.45
CA LYS A 139 4.95 -33.98 1.87
C LYS A 139 3.73 -33.14 2.29
N ASP A 140 3.89 -32.24 3.26
CA ASP A 140 2.83 -31.40 3.85
C ASP A 140 2.86 -29.93 3.37
N ASP A 141 3.85 -29.57 2.56
CA ASP A 141 4.18 -28.18 2.22
C ASP A 141 3.20 -27.46 1.27
N PHE A 142 2.18 -28.17 0.79
CA PHE A 142 1.24 -27.68 -0.23
C PHE A 142 -0.21 -27.63 0.26
N THR A 143 -0.46 -27.82 1.56
CA THR A 143 -1.81 -27.68 2.13
C THR A 143 -2.02 -26.26 2.63
N ILE A 144 -3.03 -25.59 2.08
CA ILE A 144 -3.42 -24.22 2.44
C ILE A 144 -4.64 -24.29 3.35
N TYR A 145 -4.58 -23.57 4.47
CA TYR A 145 -5.61 -23.54 5.49
C TYR A 145 -6.51 -22.31 5.31
N ALA A 146 -7.76 -22.43 5.74
CA ALA A 146 -8.71 -21.32 5.66
C ALA A 146 -8.30 -20.18 6.62
N PRO A 147 -8.12 -18.95 6.12
CA PRO A 147 -7.69 -17.84 6.97
C PRO A 147 -8.82 -17.30 7.85
N CYS A 148 -10.08 -17.56 7.51
CA CYS A 148 -11.26 -17.09 8.23
C CYS A 148 -12.49 -17.91 7.85
N ILE A 149 -13.56 -17.77 8.63
CA ILE A 149 -14.89 -18.30 8.28
C ILE A 149 -15.54 -17.49 7.16
N GLY A 150 -16.40 -18.13 6.38
CA GLY A 150 -17.16 -17.48 5.31
C GLY A 150 -17.52 -18.42 4.16
N THR A 151 -18.00 -17.84 3.06
CA THR A 151 -18.39 -18.59 1.87
C THR A 151 -17.33 -18.41 0.79
N ARG A 152 -16.87 -19.51 0.20
CA ARG A 152 -15.93 -19.45 -0.92
C ARG A 152 -16.58 -18.77 -2.12
N LYS A 153 -15.82 -17.88 -2.75
CA LYS A 153 -16.16 -17.17 -3.98
C LYS A 153 -15.02 -17.31 -4.99
N SER A 154 -15.36 -17.42 -6.27
CA SER A 154 -14.35 -17.50 -7.32
C SER A 154 -13.65 -16.15 -7.50
N LEU A 155 -12.40 -16.15 -7.95
CA LEU A 155 -11.69 -14.89 -8.22
C LEU A 155 -12.34 -14.13 -9.39
N GLU A 156 -12.99 -14.84 -10.30
CA GLU A 156 -13.76 -14.27 -11.43
C GLU A 156 -15.02 -13.53 -10.97
N ASP A 157 -15.55 -13.87 -9.79
CA ASP A 157 -16.76 -13.25 -9.22
C ASP A 157 -16.43 -11.98 -8.41
N LEU A 158 -15.14 -11.65 -8.26
CA LEU A 158 -14.69 -10.44 -7.59
C LEU A 158 -14.89 -9.21 -8.48
N SER A 159 -15.12 -8.05 -7.84
CA SER A 159 -15.28 -6.78 -8.55
C SER A 159 -13.98 -6.26 -9.18
N ASP A 160 -12.82 -6.82 -8.81
CA ASP A 160 -11.51 -6.46 -9.36
C ASP A 160 -10.86 -7.69 -10.01
N SER A 161 -10.85 -7.72 -11.34
CA SER A 161 -10.25 -8.78 -12.14
C SER A 161 -8.71 -8.82 -12.07
N THR A 162 -8.09 -7.84 -11.41
CA THR A 162 -6.64 -7.86 -11.22
C THR A 162 -6.23 -9.13 -10.48
N PHE A 163 -6.96 -9.55 -9.44
CA PHE A 163 -6.58 -10.69 -8.60
C PHE A 163 -6.47 -12.02 -9.35
N SER A 164 -7.37 -12.30 -10.31
CA SER A 164 -7.30 -13.53 -11.13
C SER A 164 -6.11 -13.55 -12.08
N LEU A 165 -5.59 -12.38 -12.46
CA LEU A 165 -4.37 -12.28 -13.28
C LEU A 165 -3.10 -12.55 -12.46
N LEU A 166 -3.13 -12.41 -11.13
CA LEU A 166 -1.93 -12.47 -10.27
C LEU A 166 -1.55 -13.86 -9.86
N GLY A 167 -2.53 -14.62 -9.44
CA GLY A 167 -2.36 -15.91 -8.83
C GLY A 167 -3.52 -16.83 -9.14
N SER A 168 -3.36 -18.09 -8.78
CA SER A 168 -4.48 -18.99 -8.61
C SER A 168 -4.90 -18.97 -7.14
N GLY A 169 -6.18 -19.11 -6.86
CA GLY A 169 -6.69 -18.98 -5.50
C GLY A 169 -8.18 -18.71 -5.47
N TYR A 170 -8.65 -18.20 -4.34
CA TYR A 170 -10.08 -17.99 -4.08
C TYR A 170 -10.30 -16.79 -3.17
N ALA A 171 -11.51 -16.27 -3.20
CA ALA A 171 -11.99 -15.32 -2.22
C ALA A 171 -12.89 -16.00 -1.19
N VAL A 172 -12.98 -15.38 -0.02
CA VAL A 172 -13.89 -15.74 1.06
C VAL A 172 -14.79 -14.55 1.32
N GLU A 173 -16.05 -14.69 0.94
CA GLU A 173 -17.11 -13.75 1.26
C GLU A 173 -17.49 -13.90 2.74
N LEU A 174 -17.50 -12.79 3.46
CA LEU A 174 -17.77 -12.76 4.90
C LEU A 174 -19.26 -12.53 5.16
N ASP A 175 -19.80 -13.14 6.22
CA ASP A 175 -21.18 -12.89 6.62
C ASP A 175 -21.39 -11.40 6.97
N SER A 176 -22.35 -10.78 6.27
CA SER A 176 -22.83 -9.42 6.47
C SER A 176 -23.25 -9.09 7.92
N LYS A 177 -23.53 -10.08 8.77
CA LYS A 177 -23.87 -9.89 10.19
C LYS A 177 -22.64 -9.73 11.09
N LEU A 178 -21.45 -10.11 10.63
CA LEU A 178 -20.22 -10.01 11.42
C LEU A 178 -19.78 -8.55 11.54
N ASN A 179 -19.39 -8.17 12.74
CA ASN A 179 -18.91 -6.82 13.06
C ASN A 179 -17.38 -6.73 13.13
N LYS A 180 -16.74 -7.85 13.43
CA LYS A 180 -15.31 -8.00 13.61
C LYS A 180 -14.92 -9.40 13.17
N ILE A 181 -13.73 -9.56 12.62
CA ILE A 181 -13.21 -10.87 12.23
C ILE A 181 -11.71 -10.96 12.49
N GLU A 182 -11.24 -12.18 12.74
CA GLU A 182 -9.83 -12.50 12.87
C GLU A 182 -9.39 -13.25 11.62
N ILE A 183 -8.26 -12.84 11.07
CA ILE A 183 -7.64 -13.42 9.87
C ILE A 183 -6.38 -14.15 10.31
N TYR A 184 -6.28 -15.41 9.90
CA TYR A 184 -5.23 -16.33 10.30
C TYR A 184 -4.30 -16.70 9.15
N ALA A 185 -3.07 -17.07 9.48
CA ALA A 185 -2.06 -17.48 8.52
C ALA A 185 -2.45 -18.81 7.85
N PRO A 186 -2.58 -18.86 6.52
CA PRO A 186 -2.98 -20.07 5.81
C PRO A 186 -1.85 -21.10 5.69
N ILE A 187 -0.60 -20.68 5.86
CA ILE A 187 0.61 -21.52 5.82
C ILE A 187 1.60 -21.04 6.88
N SER A 188 2.52 -21.92 7.31
CA SER A 188 3.69 -21.51 8.09
C SER A 188 4.78 -20.96 7.16
N GLY A 189 5.50 -19.93 7.57
CA GLY A 189 6.57 -19.35 6.77
C GLY A 189 7.09 -18.04 7.32
N THR A 190 7.77 -17.28 6.46
CA THR A 190 8.25 -15.94 6.76
C THR A 190 7.35 -14.91 6.10
N LEU A 191 6.93 -13.90 6.85
CA LEU A 191 6.26 -12.72 6.30
C LEU A 191 7.26 -11.90 5.51
N ILE A 192 7.34 -12.16 4.21
CA ILE A 192 8.20 -11.37 3.32
C ILE A 192 7.65 -9.95 3.13
N MET A 193 6.41 -9.70 3.56
CA MET A 193 5.71 -8.47 3.24
C MET A 193 4.46 -8.23 4.10
N THR A 194 4.34 -6.99 4.59
CA THR A 194 3.15 -6.45 5.25
C THR A 194 2.93 -5.02 4.76
N TYR A 195 1.74 -4.66 4.28
CA TYR A 195 1.47 -3.27 3.89
C TYR A 195 1.49 -2.33 5.11
N PRO A 196 1.90 -1.05 4.96
CA PRO A 196 1.78 -0.05 6.03
C PRO A 196 0.34 0.10 6.55
N THR A 197 -0.63 -0.09 5.66
CA THR A 197 -2.07 -0.08 5.94
C THR A 197 -2.61 -1.43 6.43
N LYS A 198 -1.74 -2.42 6.71
CA LYS A 198 -2.05 -3.66 7.46
C LYS A 198 -3.15 -4.56 6.87
N HIS A 199 -3.49 -4.39 5.60
CA HIS A 199 -4.58 -5.12 4.93
C HIS A 199 -4.11 -6.32 4.10
N ALA A 200 -2.80 -6.51 3.90
CA ALA A 200 -2.28 -7.62 3.11
C ALA A 200 -0.93 -8.14 3.62
N TYR A 201 -0.76 -9.46 3.52
CA TYR A 201 0.30 -10.27 4.11
C TYR A 201 0.82 -11.27 3.08
N GLY A 202 2.11 -11.18 2.72
CA GLY A 202 2.77 -12.18 1.87
C GLY A 202 3.61 -13.13 2.71
N ILE A 203 3.34 -14.42 2.61
CA ILE A 203 4.02 -15.48 3.37
C ILE A 203 4.75 -16.38 2.38
N VAL A 204 6.01 -16.70 2.68
CA VAL A 204 6.80 -17.68 1.93
C VAL A 204 7.26 -18.77 2.88
N ASN A 205 6.95 -20.02 2.55
CA ASN A 205 7.42 -21.17 3.33
C ASN A 205 8.81 -21.64 2.87
N GLU A 206 9.40 -22.58 3.60
CA GLU A 206 10.73 -23.14 3.32
C GLU A 206 10.82 -23.86 1.96
N SER A 207 9.67 -24.23 1.41
CA SER A 207 9.51 -24.93 0.13
C SER A 207 9.39 -23.98 -1.06
N GLY A 208 9.37 -22.66 -0.81
CA GLY A 208 9.23 -21.63 -1.83
C GLY A 208 7.79 -21.34 -2.27
N LEU A 209 6.78 -21.91 -1.59
CA LEU A 209 5.37 -21.58 -1.85
C LEU A 209 5.10 -20.14 -1.38
N GLU A 210 4.64 -19.30 -2.31
CA GLU A 210 4.27 -17.91 -2.02
C GLU A 210 2.75 -17.77 -1.91
N VAL A 211 2.27 -17.38 -0.72
CA VAL A 211 0.84 -17.12 -0.47
C VAL A 211 0.63 -15.67 -0.08
N LEU A 212 -0.30 -15.01 -0.77
CA LEU A 212 -0.80 -13.67 -0.45
C LEU A 212 -2.17 -13.78 0.21
N VAL A 213 -2.29 -13.21 1.40
CA VAL A 213 -3.58 -12.94 2.06
C VAL A 213 -3.87 -11.46 1.91
N HIS A 214 -4.93 -11.10 1.20
CA HIS A 214 -5.36 -9.72 0.98
C HIS A 214 -6.77 -9.53 1.52
N ILE A 215 -7.00 -8.51 2.35
CA ILE A 215 -8.27 -8.27 3.02
C ILE A 215 -8.99 -7.10 2.34
N GLY A 216 -10.15 -7.40 1.76
CA GLY A 216 -10.99 -6.48 1.03
C GLY A 216 -10.43 -6.05 -0.33
N ILE A 217 -11.17 -5.21 -1.04
CA ILE A 217 -10.74 -4.59 -2.30
C ILE A 217 -10.72 -3.08 -2.05
N ASP A 218 -9.69 -2.36 -2.51
CA ASP A 218 -9.49 -0.92 -2.25
C ASP A 218 -9.29 -0.52 -0.77
N THR A 219 -9.00 -1.45 0.13
CA THR A 219 -8.78 -1.20 1.57
C THR A 219 -7.57 -0.33 1.87
N VAL A 220 -6.66 -0.14 0.91
CA VAL A 220 -5.60 0.88 0.96
C VAL A 220 -6.15 2.29 1.24
N LYS A 221 -7.36 2.61 0.74
CA LYS A 221 -8.03 3.92 0.93
C LYS A 221 -8.35 4.21 2.40
N LEU A 222 -8.38 3.19 3.25
CA LEU A 222 -8.65 3.32 4.68
C LEU A 222 -7.43 3.76 5.48
N ASN A 223 -6.24 3.86 4.88
CA ASN A 223 -5.02 4.28 5.56
C ASN A 223 -4.73 3.49 6.86
N GLY A 224 -5.08 2.19 6.87
CA GLY A 224 -4.93 1.30 8.03
C GLY A 224 -6.04 1.37 9.06
N LEU A 225 -7.06 2.21 8.88
CA LEU A 225 -8.23 2.25 9.77
C LEU A 225 -9.01 0.95 9.66
N GLY A 226 -9.26 0.32 10.81
CA GLY A 226 -10.00 -0.94 10.91
C GLY A 226 -9.13 -2.20 10.83
N PHE A 227 -7.80 -2.06 10.77
CA PHE A 227 -6.86 -3.18 10.79
C PHE A 227 -5.94 -3.11 12.00
N GLU A 228 -5.93 -4.17 12.79
CA GLU A 228 -5.06 -4.33 13.95
C GLU A 228 -4.12 -5.53 13.72
N THR A 229 -2.81 -5.29 13.77
CA THR A 229 -1.77 -6.33 13.77
C THR A 229 -0.51 -5.80 14.45
N ASN A 230 0.22 -6.73 15.05
CA ASN A 230 1.54 -6.52 15.63
C ASN A 230 2.67 -7.11 14.76
N LEU A 231 2.32 -7.81 13.68
CA LEU A 231 3.29 -8.45 12.81
C LEU A 231 3.97 -7.43 11.90
N LYS A 232 5.24 -7.71 11.63
CA LYS A 232 6.11 -6.91 10.78
C LYS A 232 6.72 -7.79 9.70
N GLN A 233 7.25 -7.13 8.67
CA GLN A 233 8.06 -7.80 7.68
C GLN A 233 9.23 -8.55 8.34
N ASN A 234 9.54 -9.71 7.80
CA ASN A 234 10.51 -10.71 8.24
C ASN A 234 10.14 -11.51 9.50
N ASP A 235 8.96 -11.26 10.10
CA ASP A 235 8.47 -12.12 11.18
C ASP A 235 8.18 -13.53 10.66
N LYS A 236 8.52 -14.54 11.47
CA LYS A 236 8.06 -15.91 11.23
C LYS A 236 6.63 -16.08 11.73
N VAL A 237 5.82 -16.76 10.93
CA VAL A 237 4.43 -17.08 11.27
C VAL A 237 4.17 -18.56 11.14
N GLU A 238 3.38 -19.12 12.04
CA GLU A 238 2.89 -20.49 11.96
C GLU A 238 1.50 -20.54 11.34
N LYS A 239 1.17 -21.64 10.64
CA LYS A 239 -0.18 -21.89 10.15
C LYS A 239 -1.19 -21.76 11.30
N GLY A 240 -2.28 -21.04 11.06
CA GLY A 240 -3.30 -20.75 12.07
C GLY A 240 -2.94 -19.66 13.10
N GLN A 241 -1.75 -19.04 12.99
CA GLN A 241 -1.40 -17.85 13.77
C GLN A 241 -2.22 -16.64 13.33
N LEU A 242 -2.59 -15.78 14.28
CA LEU A 242 -3.36 -14.56 14.00
C LEU A 242 -2.49 -13.58 13.18
N LEU A 243 -2.96 -13.22 11.99
CA LEU A 243 -2.34 -12.20 11.14
C LEU A 243 -2.89 -10.81 11.46
N ALA A 244 -4.22 -10.69 11.48
CA ALA A 244 -4.89 -9.41 11.62
C ALA A 244 -6.25 -9.56 12.28
N THR A 245 -6.66 -8.51 12.97
CA THR A 245 -8.02 -8.34 13.45
C THR A 245 -8.65 -7.17 12.70
N VAL A 246 -9.83 -7.41 12.12
CA VAL A 246 -10.47 -6.49 11.18
C VAL A 246 -11.82 -6.02 11.71
N ASP A 247 -12.03 -4.71 11.75
CA ASP A 247 -13.29 -4.07 12.10
C ASP A 247 -14.18 -3.94 10.85
N LEU A 248 -15.06 -4.92 10.65
CA LEU A 248 -15.95 -4.99 9.49
C LEU A 248 -16.98 -3.86 9.48
N LYS A 249 -17.33 -3.26 10.63
CA LYS A 249 -18.24 -2.10 10.65
C LYS A 249 -17.61 -0.92 9.93
N LYS A 250 -16.31 -0.66 10.14
CA LYS A 250 -15.60 0.43 9.47
C LYS A 250 -15.55 0.22 7.96
N LEU A 251 -15.25 -1.00 7.51
CA LEU A 251 -15.23 -1.33 6.07
C LEU A 251 -16.62 -1.14 5.43
N LYS A 252 -17.69 -1.59 6.09
CA LYS A 252 -19.08 -1.41 5.64
C LYS A 252 -19.48 0.06 5.56
N ASN A 253 -19.15 0.86 6.57
CA ASN A 253 -19.45 2.29 6.60
C ASN A 253 -18.75 3.05 5.47
N SER A 254 -17.55 2.61 5.09
CA SER A 254 -16.80 3.16 3.96
C SER A 254 -17.22 2.58 2.61
N LYS A 255 -18.24 1.70 2.55
CA LYS A 255 -18.74 1.02 1.34
C LYS A 255 -17.64 0.26 0.59
N ILE A 256 -16.70 -0.33 1.33
CA ILE A 256 -15.58 -1.09 0.80
C ILE A 256 -15.87 -2.58 0.96
N CYS A 257 -15.56 -3.37 -0.08
CA CYS A 257 -15.66 -4.82 -0.06
C CYS A 257 -14.71 -5.40 1.01
N SER A 258 -15.21 -6.33 1.82
CA SER A 258 -14.48 -6.97 2.92
C SER A 258 -14.05 -8.41 2.63
N ASP A 259 -14.20 -8.89 1.41
CA ASP A 259 -13.85 -10.27 1.02
C ASP A 259 -12.37 -10.53 1.28
N VAL A 260 -12.05 -11.70 1.82
CA VAL A 260 -10.66 -12.09 2.10
C VAL A 260 -10.16 -12.93 0.94
N ILE A 261 -9.11 -12.47 0.27
CA ILE A 261 -8.57 -13.05 -0.96
C ILE A 261 -7.28 -13.79 -0.63
N ILE A 262 -7.20 -15.05 -1.04
CA ILE A 262 -6.03 -15.90 -0.87
C ILE A 262 -5.51 -16.24 -2.27
N LEU A 263 -4.28 -15.85 -2.56
CA LEU A 263 -3.62 -16.12 -3.84
C LEU A 263 -2.32 -16.88 -3.65
N ILE A 264 -2.09 -17.84 -4.53
CA ILE A 264 -0.80 -18.47 -4.76
C ILE A 264 -0.15 -17.74 -5.93
N THR A 265 1.03 -17.18 -5.67
CA THR A 265 1.66 -16.22 -6.59
C THR A 265 2.98 -16.71 -7.18
N ASP A 266 3.52 -17.81 -6.67
CA ASP A 266 4.75 -18.37 -7.21
C ASP A 266 4.51 -18.99 -8.60
N ASN A 267 5.48 -18.82 -9.50
CA ASN A 267 5.30 -19.22 -10.90
C ASN A 267 5.23 -20.74 -11.11
N GLU A 268 5.83 -21.54 -10.21
CA GLU A 268 5.93 -23.00 -10.36
C GLU A 268 4.66 -23.71 -9.88
N ASN A 269 4.01 -23.19 -8.85
CA ASN A 269 2.83 -23.78 -8.24
C ASN A 269 1.55 -23.11 -8.71
N LYS A 270 1.57 -21.87 -9.26
CA LYS A 270 0.37 -21.21 -9.82
C LYS A 270 -0.35 -22.06 -10.88
N THR A 271 0.38 -22.91 -11.60
CA THR A 271 -0.16 -23.79 -12.66
C THR A 271 -0.56 -25.20 -12.18
N LYS A 272 -0.29 -25.54 -10.91
CA LYS A 272 -0.63 -26.86 -10.35
C LYS A 272 -2.12 -26.98 -10.08
N GLN A 273 -2.64 -28.20 -10.18
CA GLN A 273 -4.05 -28.44 -9.91
C GLN A 273 -4.30 -28.35 -8.40
N THR A 274 -5.35 -27.64 -8.01
CA THR A 274 -5.77 -27.55 -6.61
C THR A 274 -6.86 -28.57 -6.33
N LYS A 275 -6.65 -29.45 -5.35
CA LYS A 275 -7.69 -30.32 -4.82
C LYS A 275 -8.35 -29.65 -3.61
N LEU A 276 -9.64 -29.35 -3.74
CA LEU A 276 -10.43 -28.85 -2.62
C LEU A 276 -10.59 -29.95 -1.55
N LEU A 277 -10.38 -29.58 -0.29
CA LEU A 277 -10.48 -30.47 0.87
C LEU A 277 -11.73 -30.19 1.73
N CYS A 278 -12.39 -29.04 1.57
CA CYS A 278 -13.60 -28.68 2.32
C CYS A 278 -14.78 -28.28 1.43
N THR A 279 -15.97 -28.11 2.04
CA THR A 279 -17.19 -27.63 1.39
C THR A 279 -17.09 -26.16 0.98
N LEU A 280 -18.04 -25.68 0.15
CA LEU A 280 -18.12 -24.26 -0.27
C LEU A 280 -18.22 -23.29 0.91
N GLU A 281 -18.84 -23.71 2.00
CA GLU A 281 -18.90 -22.97 3.26
C GLU A 281 -17.74 -23.39 4.18
N ILE A 282 -17.00 -22.39 4.67
CA ILE A 282 -15.93 -22.54 5.65
C ILE A 282 -16.52 -22.26 7.03
N LYS A 283 -16.86 -23.33 7.75
CA LYS A 283 -17.49 -23.26 9.08
C LYS A 283 -16.51 -22.94 10.20
N GLU A 284 -15.23 -23.31 10.02
CA GLU A 284 -14.18 -23.13 11.01
C GLU A 284 -12.91 -22.61 10.32
N ALA A 285 -12.33 -21.53 10.86
CA ALA A 285 -11.01 -21.05 10.44
C ALA A 285 -9.91 -22.06 10.82
N LYS A 286 -8.73 -21.95 10.20
CA LYS A 286 -7.57 -22.82 10.47
C LYS A 286 -7.81 -24.29 10.12
N THR A 287 -8.83 -24.60 9.33
CA THR A 287 -9.07 -25.94 8.80
C THR A 287 -8.36 -26.13 7.46
N PRO A 288 -7.89 -27.34 7.12
CA PRO A 288 -7.32 -27.61 5.81
C PRO A 288 -8.35 -27.30 4.72
N TRP A 289 -8.01 -26.39 3.82
CA TRP A 289 -8.96 -25.91 2.83
C TRP A 289 -8.73 -26.56 1.47
N PHE A 290 -7.51 -26.48 0.95
CA PHE A 290 -7.15 -27.14 -0.30
C PHE A 290 -5.68 -27.55 -0.30
N LYS A 291 -5.37 -28.51 -1.16
CA LYS A 291 -4.01 -29.02 -1.34
C LYS A 291 -3.60 -28.87 -2.79
N MET A 292 -2.39 -28.39 -3.03
CA MET A 292 -1.82 -28.38 -4.38
C MET A 292 -1.35 -29.79 -4.73
N VAL A 293 -1.67 -30.23 -5.94
CA VAL A 293 -1.38 -31.56 -6.50
C VAL A 293 -0.45 -31.41 -7.70
#